data_AF-A0A7X8DGI1-F1
#
_entry.id   AF-A0A7X8DGI1-F1
#
_cell.length_a   1.000
_cell.length_b   1.000
_cell.length_c   1.000
_cell.angle_alpha   90.00
_cell.angle_beta   90.00
_cell.angle_gamma   90.00
#
_symmetry.space_group_name_H-M   'P 1'
#
loop_
_entity.id
_entity.type
_entity.pdbx_description
1 polymer ?
#
loop_
_entity_poly.entity_id
_entity_poly.type
_entity_poly.pdbx_seq_one_letter_code
_entity_poly.pdbx_strand_id
1 'polypeptide(L)'
;SFTNNFAEWSALEGAVNALVYLAGEHESLTAEVLADSELVVRQFNRQYKIKEPSLREIAERVWENLVMTPGLQITVKHVPREENKLADAAVNEELDSYTEWLKQQEQ
;
A
#
# COMPACT_ATOMS: atom_id res chain seq x y z
N SER A 1 -13.59 13.27 -0.80
CA SER A 1 -12.69 14.43 -0.61
C SER A 1 -12.04 14.53 0.78
N PHE A 2 -12.20 13.59 1.71
CA PHE A 2 -11.23 13.35 2.79
C PHE A 2 -11.26 11.85 3.11
N THR A 3 -12.49 11.34 3.29
CA THR A 3 -12.81 9.92 3.40
C THR A 3 -12.25 9.08 2.25
N ASN A 4 -12.37 9.56 1.00
CA ASN A 4 -11.78 8.85 -0.15
C ASN A 4 -10.26 8.77 -0.03
N ASN A 5 -9.57 9.89 0.15
CA ASN A 5 -8.10 9.89 0.26
C ASN A 5 -7.61 9.08 1.46
N PHE A 6 -8.36 9.07 2.55
CA PHE A 6 -8.09 8.22 3.70
C PHE A 6 -8.23 6.74 3.34
N ALA A 7 -9.32 6.34 2.68
CA ALA A 7 -9.51 4.98 2.20
C ALA A 7 -8.41 4.55 1.22
N GLU A 8 -8.02 5.40 0.27
CA GLU A 8 -6.93 5.11 -0.69
C GLU A 8 -5.58 4.94 0.02
N TRP A 9 -5.27 5.80 1.00
CA TRP A 9 -4.04 5.67 1.79
C TRP A 9 -4.05 4.42 2.69
N SER A 10 -5.19 4.09 3.30
CA SER A 10 -5.35 2.87 4.09
C SER A 10 -5.25 1.60 3.23
N ALA A 11 -5.78 1.62 2.01
CA ALA A 11 -5.63 0.52 1.06
C ALA A 11 -4.15 0.32 0.67
N LEU A 12 -3.45 1.43 0.37
CA LEU A 12 -2.01 1.39 0.09
C LEU A 12 -1.20 0.89 1.30
N GLU A 13 -1.55 1.30 2.51
CA GLU A 13 -0.94 0.80 3.75
C GLU A 13 -1.11 -0.73 3.89
N GLY A 14 -2.31 -1.24 3.63
CA GLY A 14 -2.57 -2.68 3.63
C GLY A 14 -1.71 -3.44 2.61
N ALA A 15 -1.61 -2.94 1.38
CA ALA A 15 -0.78 -3.53 0.34
C ALA A 15 0.72 -3.54 0.71
N VAL A 16 1.23 -2.43 1.28
CA VAL A 16 2.62 -2.36 1.73
C VAL A 16 2.89 -3.33 2.88
N ASN A 17 1.98 -3.44 3.85
CA ASN A 17 2.15 -4.37 4.96
C ASN A 17 2.19 -5.84 4.50
N ALA A 18 1.36 -6.20 3.51
CA ALA A 18 1.42 -7.53 2.90
C ALA A 18 2.78 -7.79 2.24
N LEU A 19 3.32 -6.82 1.50
CA LEU A 19 4.63 -6.93 0.86
C LEU A 19 5.78 -7.00 1.88
N VAL A 20 5.68 -6.26 2.99
CA VAL A 20 6.64 -6.32 4.10
C VAL A 20 6.65 -7.71 4.73
N TYR A 21 5.47 -8.30 4.94
CA TYR A 21 5.35 -9.67 5.43
C TYR A 21 6.01 -10.67 4.46
N LEU A 22 5.70 -10.59 3.16
CA LEU A 22 6.30 -11.46 2.15
C LEU A 22 7.82 -11.28 2.06
N ALA A 23 8.33 -10.06 2.22
CA ALA A 23 9.77 -9.81 2.25
C ALA A 23 10.48 -10.46 3.45
N GLY A 24 9.77 -10.88 4.49
CA GLY A 24 10.34 -11.70 5.57
C GLY A 24 10.73 -13.11 5.13
N GLU A 25 10.12 -13.63 4.07
CA GLU A 25 10.33 -14.99 3.54
C GLU A 25 11.32 -15.03 2.37
N HIS A 26 11.79 -13.86 1.89
CA HIS A 26 12.65 -13.73 0.72
C HIS A 26 13.85 -12.81 0.98
N GLU A 27 15.06 -13.19 0.50
CA GLU A 27 16.26 -12.34 0.64
C GLU A 27 16.12 -10.97 -0.05
N SER A 28 15.36 -10.92 -1.15
CA SER A 28 15.02 -9.69 -1.86
C SER A 28 13.67 -9.82 -2.54
N LEU A 29 12.84 -8.80 -2.45
CA LEU A 29 11.53 -8.72 -3.08
C LEU A 29 11.39 -7.37 -3.80
N THR A 30 11.01 -7.41 -5.08
CA THR A 30 10.65 -6.20 -5.83
C THR A 30 9.19 -6.27 -6.21
N ALA A 31 8.43 -5.22 -5.91
CA ALA A 31 7.02 -5.15 -6.23
C ALA A 31 6.62 -3.81 -6.87
N GLU A 32 5.65 -3.89 -7.77
CA GLU A 32 5.01 -2.72 -8.38
C GLU A 32 3.56 -2.66 -7.90
N VAL A 33 3.21 -1.56 -7.22
CA VAL A 33 1.86 -1.31 -6.73
C VAL A 33 1.18 -0.33 -7.68
N LEU A 34 0.05 -0.76 -8.24
CA LEU A 34 -0.78 0.05 -9.11
C LEU A 34 -1.90 0.67 -8.27
N ALA A 35 -2.13 1.97 -8.41
CA ALA A 35 -3.20 2.68 -7.73
C ALA A 35 -3.95 3.60 -8.69
N ASP A 36 -5.26 3.69 -8.53
CA ASP A 36 -6.11 4.58 -9.35
C ASP A 36 -6.12 6.04 -8.86
N SER A 37 -5.54 6.30 -7.68
CA SER A 37 -5.43 7.63 -7.08
C SER A 37 -4.09 8.29 -7.38
N GLU A 38 -4.07 9.12 -8.43
CA GLU A 38 -2.87 9.90 -8.80
C GLU A 38 -2.37 10.78 -7.65
N LEU A 39 -3.26 11.33 -6.83
CA LEU A 39 -2.90 12.13 -5.66
C LEU A 39 -2.09 11.31 -4.65
N VAL A 40 -2.56 10.11 -4.30
CA VAL A 40 -1.87 9.23 -3.35
C VAL A 40 -0.52 8.79 -3.91
N VAL A 41 -0.45 8.43 -5.20
CA VAL A 41 0.80 8.09 -5.88
C VAL A 41 1.82 9.24 -5.80
N ARG A 42 1.38 10.48 -6.10
CA ARG A 42 2.25 11.67 -6.02
C ARG A 42 2.65 11.99 -4.58
N GLN A 43 1.78 11.78 -3.59
CA GLN A 43 2.10 11.99 -2.18
C GLN A 43 3.06 10.93 -1.64
N PHE A 44 2.84 9.65 -1.96
CA PHE A 44 3.72 8.54 -1.61
C PHE A 44 5.13 8.76 -2.15
N ASN A 45 5.24 9.18 -3.41
CA ASN A 45 6.50 9.52 -4.06
C ASN A 45 7.10 10.86 -3.60
N ARG A 46 6.57 11.47 -2.53
CA ARG A 46 7.00 12.75 -1.94
C ARG A 46 6.99 13.93 -2.90
N GLN A 47 6.28 13.82 -4.01
CA GLN A 47 6.13 14.90 -4.98
C GLN A 47 5.16 15.94 -4.44
N TYR A 48 4.09 15.49 -3.77
CA TYR A 48 3.04 16.34 -3.20
C TYR A 48 3.02 16.29 -1.67
N LYS A 49 2.79 17.45 -1.04
CA LYS A 49 2.69 17.57 0.42
C LYS A 49 1.36 17.02 0.94
N ILE A 50 1.43 16.20 1.99
CA ILE A 50 0.25 15.78 2.77
C ILE A 50 -0.04 16.85 3.81
N LYS A 51 -1.21 17.48 3.72
CA LYS A 51 -1.63 18.55 4.64
C LYS A 51 -2.38 17.99 5.86
N GLU A 52 -3.26 17.02 5.62
CA GLU A 52 -4.09 16.40 6.65
C GLU A 52 -3.26 15.58 7.65
N PRO A 53 -3.38 15.82 8.97
CA PRO A 53 -2.62 15.09 9.99
C PRO A 53 -2.84 13.57 9.96
N SER A 54 -4.07 13.11 9.85
CA SER A 54 -4.38 11.67 9.84
C SER A 54 -3.79 10.94 8.64
N LEU A 55 -3.77 11.57 7.46
CA LEU A 55 -3.12 11.01 6.28
C LEU A 55 -1.59 10.99 6.44
N ARG A 56 -1.03 11.97 7.15
CA ARG A 56 0.39 12.03 7.43
C ARG A 56 0.80 10.87 8.34
N GLU A 57 0.01 10.59 9.37
CA GLU A 57 0.25 9.43 10.26
C GLU A 57 0.26 8.11 9.48
N ILE A 58 -0.68 7.90 8.55
CA ILE A 58 -0.68 6.70 7.69
C ILE A 58 0.58 6.66 6.83
N ALA A 59 0.90 7.75 6.14
CA ALA A 59 2.06 7.80 5.26
C ALA A 59 3.39 7.59 6.00
N GLU A 60 3.51 8.11 7.23
CA GLU A 60 4.68 7.93 8.08
C GLU A 60 4.88 6.46 8.46
N ARG A 61 3.83 5.76 8.90
CA ARG A 61 3.90 4.31 9.18
C ARG A 61 4.30 3.51 7.95
N VAL A 62 3.71 3.84 6.80
CA VAL A 62 4.04 3.20 5.52
C VAL A 62 5.52 3.38 5.19
N TRP A 63 6.03 4.61 5.24
CA TRP A 63 7.45 4.86 4.95
C TRP A 63 8.40 4.24 5.98
N GLU A 64 8.01 4.23 7.26
CA GLU A 64 8.78 3.60 8.33
C GLU A 64 8.92 2.09 8.09
N ASN A 65 7.83 1.40 7.78
CA ASN A 65 7.85 -0.03 7.45
C ASN A 65 8.80 -0.33 6.29
N LEU A 66 8.81 0.49 5.24
CA LEU A 66 9.73 0.32 4.10
C LEU A 66 11.18 0.52 4.47
N VAL A 67 11.48 1.50 5.33
CA VAL A 67 12.85 1.73 5.82
C VAL A 67 13.32 0.54 6.66
N MET A 68 12.42 -0.05 7.45
CA MET A 68 12.71 -1.21 8.30
C MET A 68 12.82 -2.53 7.51
N THR A 69 12.44 -2.54 6.24
CA THR A 69 12.49 -3.73 5.36
C THR A 69 13.37 -3.47 4.13
N PRO A 70 14.70 -3.38 4.28
CA PRO A 70 15.61 -2.98 3.19
C PRO A 70 15.67 -3.97 2.02
N GLY A 71 15.27 -5.23 2.23
CA GLY A 71 15.15 -6.24 1.17
C GLY A 71 13.93 -6.04 0.26
N LEU A 72 13.00 -5.16 0.64
CA LEU A 72 11.80 -4.84 -0.13
C LEU A 72 12.02 -3.55 -0.94
N GLN A 73 11.95 -3.68 -2.26
CA GLN A 73 11.92 -2.55 -3.18
C GLN A 73 10.52 -2.42 -3.78
N ILE A 74 9.87 -1.28 -3.54
CA ILE A 74 8.56 -1.01 -4.12
C ILE A 74 8.54 0.23 -4.99
N THR A 75 7.77 0.14 -6.07
CA THR A 75 7.41 1.27 -6.93
C THR A 75 5.90 1.43 -6.93
N VAL A 76 5.41 2.63 -6.66
CA VAL A 76 3.96 2.93 -6.73
C VAL A 76 3.68 3.75 -7.99
N LYS A 77 2.81 3.25 -8.86
CA LYS A 77 2.44 3.88 -10.14
C LYS A 77 0.94 4.14 -10.22
N HIS A 78 0.61 5.24 -10.86
CA HIS A 78 -0.79 5.56 -11.17
C HIS A 78 -1.23 4.83 -12.43
N VAL A 79 -2.41 4.21 -12.38
CA VAL A 79 -3.09 3.64 -13.55
C VAL A 79 -4.52 4.16 -13.63
N PRO A 80 -5.10 4.32 -14.83
CA PRO A 80 -6.51 4.67 -14.96
C PRO A 80 -7.41 3.63 -14.28
N ARG A 81 -8.50 4.09 -13.65
CA ARG A 81 -9.43 3.24 -12.89
C ARG A 81 -10.00 2.05 -13.68
N GLU A 82 -10.15 2.17 -14.99
CA GLU A 82 -10.61 1.07 -15.85
C GLU A 82 -9.58 -0.06 -15.97
N GLU A 83 -8.29 0.27 -15.89
CA GLU A 83 -7.20 -0.72 -15.85
C GLU A 83 -7.03 -1.29 -14.44
N ASN A 84 -7.27 -0.48 -13.40
CA ASN A 84 -7.17 -0.93 -12.01
C ASN A 84 -8.19 -2.02 -11.66
N LYS A 85 -9.38 -2.03 -12.30
CA LYS A 85 -10.40 -3.08 -12.07
C LYS A 85 -9.88 -4.49 -12.37
N LEU A 86 -8.97 -4.64 -13.34
CA LEU A 86 -8.39 -5.93 -13.69
C LEU A 86 -7.36 -6.37 -12.65
N ALA A 87 -6.59 -5.42 -12.09
CA ALA A 87 -5.66 -5.69 -11.00
C ALA A 87 -6.40 -5.99 -9.68
N ASP A 88 -7.42 -5.20 -9.34
CA ASP A 88 -8.26 -5.44 -8.15
C ASP A 88 -8.92 -6.83 -8.19
N ALA A 89 -9.37 -7.26 -9.37
CA ALA A 89 -9.95 -8.60 -9.54
C ALA A 89 -8.93 -9.72 -9.32
N ALA A 90 -7.66 -9.52 -9.70
CA ALA A 90 -6.59 -10.50 -9.51
C ALA A 90 -6.04 -10.52 -8.08
N VAL A 91 -6.01 -9.36 -7.41
CA VAL A 91 -5.41 -9.21 -6.08
C VAL A 91 -6.38 -9.57 -4.94
N ASN A 92 -7.70 -9.41 -5.14
CA ASN A 92 -8.69 -9.74 -4.11
C ASN A 92 -8.66 -11.21 -3.65
N GLU A 93 -8.35 -12.16 -4.54
CA GLU A 93 -8.23 -13.58 -4.15
C GLU A 93 -7.06 -13.83 -3.17
N GLU A 94 -5.95 -13.09 -3.30
CA GLU A 94 -4.79 -13.24 -2.42
C GLU A 94 -4.92 -12.39 -1.14
N LEU A 95 -5.47 -11.18 -1.23
CA LEU A 95 -5.65 -10.29 -0.07
C LEU A 95 -6.69 -10.80 0.93
N ASP A 96 -7.74 -11.50 0.47
CA ASP A 96 -8.71 -12.12 1.39
C ASP A 96 -8.02 -13.14 2.31
N SER A 97 -7.06 -13.92 1.78
CA SER A 97 -6.28 -14.87 2.58
C SER A 97 -5.36 -14.19 3.61
N TYR A 98 -4.73 -13.07 3.24
CA TYR A 98 -3.87 -12.30 4.13
C TYR A 98 -4.65 -11.54 5.22
N THR A 99 -5.84 -11.04 4.87
CA THR A 99 -6.72 -10.32 5.81
C THR A 99 -7.32 -11.27 6.86
N GLU A 100 -7.62 -12.52 6.50
CA GLU A 100 -7.99 -13.55 7.47
C GLU A 100 -6.83 -13.93 8.39
N TRP A 101 -5.59 -13.87 7.91
CA TRP A 101 -4.40 -14.15 8.71
C TRP A 101 -4.12 -13.05 9.75
N LEU A 102 -4.23 -11.77 9.40
CA LEU A 102 -4.05 -10.65 10.34
C LEU A 102 -5.03 -10.71 11.52
N LYS A 103 -6.29 -11.07 11.25
CA LYS A 103 -7.33 -11.24 12.30
C LYS A 103 -7.05 -12.38 13.27
N GLN A 104 -6.21 -13.35 12.89
CA GLN A 104 -5.82 -14.48 13.74
C GLN A 104 -4.63 -14.16 14.64
N GLN A 105 -3.86 -13.09 14.35
CA GLN A 105 -2.71 -12.66 15.16
C GLN A 105 -3.08 -11.60 16.23
N GLU A 106 -4.29 -11.04 16.17
CA GLU A 106 -4.86 -10.13 17.19
C GLU A 106 -5.69 -10.85 18.28
N GLN A 107 -5.70 -12.20 18.31
CA GLN A 107 -6.33 -13.02 19.36
C GLN A 107 -5.33 -13.67 20.31
#